data_AF-A0A5T3EML0-F1
#
_entry.id   AF-A0A5T3EML0-F1
#
_cell.length_a   1.000
_cell.length_b   1.000
_cell.length_c   1.000
_cell.angle_alpha   90.00
_cell.angle_beta   90.00
_cell.angle_gamma   90.00
#
_symmetry.space_group_name_H-M   'P 1'
#
loop_
_entity.id
_entity.type
_entity.pdbx_description
1 polymer ?
#
loop_
_entity_poly.entity_id
_entity_poly.type
_entity_poly.pdbx_seq_one_letter_code
_entity_poly.pdbx_strand_id
1 'polypeptide(L)'
;INNFDQYYDFESAYPTNVESKISYKQLKDLDLNSDSIVKYINEMAKTEAFIQKLQSSGDLTTQEERLIYQKAFDEWQSRHSATYIRSRFTEINEVHLNKAFSVYTELTGNCNIVLDKNQLPKSMTTGTFLLLSDKPKIGWLQNWESVYK
;
A
#
# COMPACT_ATOMS: atom_id res chain seq x y z
N ILE A 1 15.02 -13.73 13.80
CA ILE A 1 15.11 -12.24 13.87
C ILE A 1 14.75 -11.76 12.47
N ASN A 2 13.68 -10.99 12.34
CA ASN A 2 13.11 -10.60 11.04
C ASN A 2 13.99 -9.53 10.42
N ASN A 3 15.05 -9.93 9.71
CA ASN A 3 15.90 -9.01 8.98
C ASN A 3 15.23 -8.65 7.65
N PHE A 4 14.40 -7.60 7.67
CA PHE A 4 13.72 -7.13 6.47
C PHE A 4 14.67 -6.46 5.45
N ASP A 5 15.92 -6.17 5.79
CA ASP A 5 16.88 -5.57 4.84
C ASP A 5 17.16 -6.49 3.65
N GLN A 6 16.96 -7.81 3.81
CA GLN A 6 17.01 -8.79 2.72
C GLN A 6 16.00 -8.51 1.59
N TYR A 7 15.02 -7.64 1.83
CA TYR A 7 14.09 -7.19 0.80
C TYR A 7 14.81 -6.53 -0.37
N TYR A 8 15.87 -5.74 -0.13
CA TYR A 8 16.53 -5.01 -1.22
C TYR A 8 17.19 -5.95 -2.22
N ASP A 9 17.76 -7.05 -1.74
CA ASP A 9 18.41 -8.09 -2.55
C ASP A 9 17.43 -9.16 -3.05
N PHE A 10 16.16 -9.12 -2.64
CA PHE A 10 15.18 -10.11 -3.06
C PHE A 10 14.70 -9.86 -4.49
N GLU A 11 14.81 -10.89 -5.32
CA GLU A 11 14.25 -10.89 -6.67
C GLU A 11 12.90 -11.62 -6.69
N SER A 12 11.94 -11.06 -7.42
CA SER A 12 10.60 -11.62 -7.61
C SER A 12 10.18 -11.54 -9.07
N ALA A 13 9.41 -12.51 -9.54
CA ALA A 13 8.74 -12.41 -10.82
C ALA A 13 7.70 -11.28 -10.79
N TYR A 14 7.70 -10.43 -11.82
CA TYR A 14 6.72 -9.36 -11.93
C TYR A 14 5.42 -9.84 -12.60
N PRO A 15 4.26 -9.31 -12.17
CA PRO A 15 2.98 -9.67 -12.75
C PRO A 15 2.86 -9.17 -14.20
N THR A 16 2.26 -9.99 -15.08
CA THR A 16 2.03 -9.63 -16.49
C THR A 16 0.73 -8.87 -16.72
N ASN A 17 -0.24 -8.95 -15.80
CA ASN A 17 -1.55 -8.30 -15.91
C ASN A 17 -1.76 -7.23 -14.82
N VAL A 18 -0.84 -6.25 -14.78
CA VAL A 18 -0.86 -5.15 -13.81
C VAL A 18 -2.17 -4.35 -13.84
N GLU A 19 -2.75 -4.13 -15.02
CA GLU A 19 -3.93 -3.27 -15.20
C GLU A 19 -5.21 -3.86 -14.60
N SER A 20 -5.26 -5.18 -14.42
CA SER A 20 -6.40 -5.85 -13.80
C SER A 20 -6.52 -5.59 -12.30
N LYS A 21 -5.44 -5.18 -11.64
CA LYS A 21 -5.36 -5.00 -10.19
C LYS A 21 -6.19 -3.81 -9.72
N ILE A 22 -6.84 -3.94 -8.57
CA ILE A 22 -7.65 -2.87 -7.97
C ILE A 22 -6.74 -1.72 -7.54
N SER A 23 -5.58 -2.05 -6.97
CA SER A 23 -4.53 -1.07 -6.64
C SER A 23 -4.08 -0.26 -7.87
N TYR A 24 -3.97 -0.88 -9.04
CA TYR A 24 -3.65 -0.19 -10.30
C TYR A 24 -4.74 0.82 -10.66
N LYS A 25 -6.01 0.40 -10.64
CA LYS A 25 -7.16 1.27 -10.94
C LYS A 25 -7.25 2.44 -9.97
N GLN A 26 -7.07 2.18 -8.67
CA GLN A 26 -7.05 3.21 -7.65
C GLN A 26 -5.93 4.24 -7.87
N LEU A 27 -4.72 3.82 -8.27
CA LEU A 27 -3.65 4.77 -8.60
C LEU A 27 -3.91 5.51 -9.91
N LYS A 28 -4.58 4.87 -10.87
CA LYS A 28 -4.98 5.52 -12.12
C LYS A 28 -6.01 6.61 -11.88
N ASP A 29 -6.95 6.40 -10.97
CA ASP A 29 -7.92 7.41 -10.53
C ASP A 29 -7.27 8.62 -9.85
N LEU A 30 -6.04 8.47 -9.33
CA LEU A 30 -5.24 9.59 -8.80
C LEU A 30 -4.45 10.34 -9.88
N ASP A 31 -4.67 10.01 -11.15
CA ASP A 31 -3.98 10.57 -12.31
C ASP A 31 -2.45 10.34 -12.31
N LEU A 32 -1.99 9.23 -11.70
CA LEU A 32 -0.60 8.83 -11.84
C LEU A 32 -0.34 8.31 -13.27
N ASN A 33 0.87 8.60 -13.78
CA ASN A 33 1.31 8.05 -15.06
C ASN A 33 1.50 6.53 -14.96
N SER A 34 1.20 5.82 -16.06
CA SER A 34 1.18 4.36 -16.09
C SER A 34 2.52 3.72 -15.72
N ASP A 35 3.66 4.28 -16.16
CA ASP A 35 4.99 3.75 -15.85
C ASP A 35 5.29 3.75 -14.35
N SER A 36 4.88 4.84 -13.66
CA SER A 36 5.00 4.93 -12.21
C SER A 36 4.09 3.93 -11.51
N ILE A 37 2.85 3.76 -11.99
CA ILE A 37 1.92 2.77 -11.45
C ILE A 37 2.52 1.36 -11.61
N VAL A 38 3.03 1.00 -12.79
CA VAL A 38 3.66 -0.31 -13.03
C VAL A 38 4.80 -0.57 -12.05
N LYS A 39 5.66 0.42 -11.82
CA LYS A 39 6.74 0.31 -10.82
C LYS A 39 6.18 0.03 -9.42
N TYR A 40 5.14 0.74 -9.00
CA TYR A 40 4.52 0.53 -7.68
C TYR A 40 3.83 -0.83 -7.55
N ILE A 41 3.16 -1.30 -8.60
CA ILE A 41 2.57 -2.64 -8.64
C ILE A 41 3.65 -3.74 -8.60
N ASN A 42 4.81 -3.49 -9.20
CA ASN A 42 5.96 -4.39 -9.08
C ASN A 42 6.51 -4.44 -7.65
N GLU A 43 6.58 -3.32 -6.94
CA GLU A 43 6.94 -3.30 -5.51
C GLU A 43 5.90 -4.01 -4.63
N MET A 44 4.62 -3.88 -4.96
CA MET A 44 3.54 -4.62 -4.31
C MET A 44 3.73 -6.14 -4.49
N ALA A 45 3.98 -6.60 -5.71
CA ALA A 45 4.21 -8.01 -6.02
C ALA A 45 5.48 -8.54 -5.33
N LYS A 46 6.56 -7.76 -5.33
CA LYS A 46 7.80 -8.09 -4.60
C LYS A 46 7.54 -8.22 -3.10
N THR A 47 6.76 -7.32 -2.53
CA THR A 47 6.36 -7.36 -1.11
C THR A 47 5.58 -8.63 -0.78
N GLU A 48 4.59 -8.99 -1.60
CA GLU A 48 3.80 -10.21 -1.39
C GLU A 48 4.68 -11.46 -1.46
N ALA A 49 5.52 -11.57 -2.50
CA ALA A 49 6.43 -12.70 -2.66
C ALA A 49 7.46 -12.78 -1.51
N PHE A 50 7.96 -11.64 -1.03
CA PHE A 50 8.90 -11.60 0.09
C PHE A 50 8.25 -12.03 1.41
N ILE A 51 7.02 -11.58 1.70
CA ILE A 51 6.25 -12.04 2.86
C ILE A 51 6.05 -13.56 2.80
N GLN A 52 5.65 -14.10 1.65
CA GLN A 52 5.48 -15.54 1.45
C GLN A 52 6.79 -16.32 1.65
N LYS A 53 7.93 -15.79 1.17
CA LYS A 53 9.26 -16.37 1.41
C LYS A 53 9.56 -16.44 2.91
N LEU A 54 9.40 -15.33 3.64
CA LEU A 54 9.67 -15.28 5.07
C LEU A 54 8.76 -16.23 5.86
N GLN A 55 7.49 -16.37 5.45
CA GLN A 55 6.57 -17.34 6.05
C GLN A 55 7.03 -18.77 5.81
N SER A 56 7.49 -19.07 4.59
CA SER A 56 7.95 -20.41 4.21
C SER A 56 9.25 -20.80 4.93
N SER A 57 10.13 -19.84 5.26
CA SER A 57 11.33 -20.10 6.06
C SER A 57 11.07 -20.08 7.58
N GLY A 58 9.87 -19.72 8.04
CA GLY A 58 9.57 -19.53 9.45
C GLY A 58 10.15 -18.24 10.06
N ASP A 59 10.63 -17.32 9.22
CA ASP A 59 11.17 -16.02 9.60
C ASP A 59 10.08 -14.93 9.75
N LEU A 60 8.83 -15.26 9.42
CA LEU A 60 7.68 -14.41 9.68
C LEU A 60 6.46 -15.31 9.95
N THR A 61 5.85 -15.16 11.12
CA THR A 61 4.61 -15.86 11.44
C THR A 61 3.40 -15.18 10.79
N THR A 62 2.30 -15.93 10.62
CA THR A 62 1.01 -15.35 10.18
C THR A 62 0.51 -14.27 11.15
N GLN A 63 0.82 -14.38 12.44
CA GLN A 63 0.42 -13.36 13.42
C GLN A 63 1.21 -12.05 13.22
N GLU A 64 2.51 -12.14 12.94
CA GLU A 64 3.35 -10.99 12.63
C GLU A 64 2.94 -10.31 11.31
N GLU A 65 2.61 -11.09 10.28
CA GLU A 65 2.04 -10.54 9.04
C GLU A 65 0.74 -9.76 9.32
N ARG A 66 -0.17 -10.33 10.11
CA ARG A 66 -1.41 -9.64 10.51
C ARG A 66 -1.12 -8.34 11.25
N LEU A 67 -0.12 -8.32 12.14
CA LEU A 67 0.28 -7.11 12.85
C LEU A 67 0.86 -6.04 11.92
N ILE A 68 1.65 -6.42 10.90
CA ILE A 68 2.13 -5.51 9.86
C ILE A 68 0.95 -4.86 9.14
N TYR A 69 -0.02 -5.66 8.68
CA TYR A 69 -1.19 -5.15 7.97
C TYR A 69 -2.10 -4.30 8.86
N GLN A 70 -2.28 -4.66 10.14
CA GLN A 70 -3.05 -3.85 11.08
C GLN A 70 -2.41 -2.48 11.29
N LYS A 71 -1.09 -2.44 11.52
CA LYS A 71 -0.35 -1.16 11.67
C LYS A 71 -0.46 -0.29 10.43
N ALA A 72 -0.33 -0.89 9.24
CA ALA A 72 -0.54 -0.16 7.98
C ALA A 72 -1.97 0.38 7.87
N PHE A 73 -2.97 -0.43 8.21
CA PHE A 73 -4.37 0.01 8.20
C PHE A 73 -4.61 1.18 9.16
N ASP A 74 -4.09 1.11 10.39
CA ASP A 74 -4.27 2.15 11.41
C ASP A 74 -3.63 3.49 10.96
N GLU A 75 -2.43 3.43 10.38
CA GLU A 75 -1.75 4.59 9.79
C GLU A 75 -2.55 5.19 8.63
N TRP A 76 -3.05 4.33 7.73
CA TRP A 76 -3.93 4.78 6.65
C TRP A 76 -5.19 5.43 7.20
N GLN A 77 -5.89 4.79 8.13
CA GLN A 77 -7.15 5.28 8.67
C GLN A 77 -6.97 6.64 9.34
N SER A 78 -5.89 6.81 10.11
CA SER A 78 -5.55 8.08 10.76
C SER A 78 -5.37 9.21 9.75
N ARG A 79 -4.52 9.01 8.74
CA ARG A 79 -4.19 10.06 7.75
C ARG A 79 -5.32 10.33 6.77
N HIS A 80 -6.01 9.29 6.33
CA HIS A 80 -7.20 9.40 5.49
C HIS A 80 -8.29 10.20 6.22
N SER A 81 -8.62 9.81 7.46
CA SER A 81 -9.62 10.52 8.26
C SER A 81 -9.23 11.97 8.50
N ALA A 82 -7.98 12.25 8.90
CA ALA A 82 -7.49 13.60 9.12
C ALA A 82 -7.57 14.46 7.84
N THR A 83 -7.23 13.90 6.68
CA THR A 83 -7.27 14.60 5.39
C THR A 83 -8.69 14.97 4.98
N TYR A 84 -9.66 14.10 5.26
CA TYR A 84 -11.04 14.26 4.81
C TYR A 84 -12.01 14.76 5.89
N ILE A 85 -11.55 15.01 7.13
CA ILE A 85 -12.41 15.32 8.30
C ILE A 85 -13.37 16.51 8.08
N ARG A 86 -13.00 17.48 7.25
CA ARG A 86 -13.81 18.68 6.93
C ARG A 86 -14.24 18.73 5.46
N SER A 87 -14.23 17.60 4.77
CA SER A 87 -14.53 17.52 3.34
C SER A 87 -15.62 16.51 3.06
N ARG A 88 -16.48 16.81 2.08
CA ARG A 88 -17.49 15.89 1.54
C ARG A 88 -17.50 16.07 0.03
N PHE A 89 -16.89 15.13 -0.67
CA PHE A 89 -16.84 15.14 -2.12
C PHE A 89 -18.00 14.32 -2.68
N THR A 90 -18.75 14.92 -3.62
CA THR A 90 -19.82 14.25 -4.38
C THR A 90 -19.36 13.81 -5.77
N GLU A 91 -18.20 14.28 -6.21
CA GLU A 91 -17.56 13.98 -7.49
C GLU A 91 -16.04 14.06 -7.33
N ILE A 92 -15.31 13.39 -8.22
CA ILE A 92 -13.84 13.48 -8.28
C ILE A 92 -13.47 14.76 -9.03
N ASN A 93 -12.99 15.75 -8.29
CA ASN A 93 -12.45 17.00 -8.83
C ASN A 93 -10.99 17.20 -8.38
N GLU A 94 -10.34 18.24 -8.87
CA GLU A 94 -8.93 18.52 -8.58
C GLU A 94 -8.61 18.59 -7.07
N VAL A 95 -9.51 19.17 -6.27
CA VAL A 95 -9.33 19.26 -4.81
C VAL A 95 -9.40 17.88 -4.15
N HIS A 96 -10.31 17.03 -4.60
CA HIS A 96 -10.43 15.65 -4.14
C HIS A 96 -9.17 14.85 -4.51
N LEU A 97 -8.70 14.97 -5.76
CA LEU A 97 -7.49 14.32 -6.25
C LEU A 97 -6.26 14.75 -5.44
N ASN A 98 -6.08 16.05 -5.22
CA ASN A 98 -4.97 16.58 -4.42
C ASN A 98 -4.95 16.02 -2.99
N LYS A 99 -6.13 15.90 -2.35
CA LYS A 99 -6.24 15.27 -1.03
C LYS A 99 -5.91 13.78 -1.07
N ALA A 100 -6.42 13.05 -2.04
CA ALA A 100 -6.17 11.63 -2.19
C ALA A 100 -4.67 11.35 -2.47
N PHE A 101 -4.06 12.18 -3.30
CA PHE A 101 -2.62 12.15 -3.57
C PHE A 101 -1.79 12.49 -2.33
N SER A 102 -2.23 13.44 -1.49
CA SER A 102 -1.61 13.73 -0.19
C SER A 102 -1.61 12.51 0.73
N VAL A 103 -2.75 11.81 0.85
CA VAL A 103 -2.85 10.57 1.64
C VAL A 103 -1.86 9.52 1.10
N TYR A 104 -1.86 9.31 -0.21
CA TYR A 104 -0.97 8.35 -0.86
C TYR A 104 0.51 8.66 -0.62
N THR A 105 0.94 9.91 -0.89
CA THR A 105 2.35 10.32 -0.77
C THR A 105 2.83 10.34 0.67
N GLU A 106 2.00 10.76 1.63
CA GLU A 106 2.35 10.67 3.04
C GLU A 106 2.58 9.23 3.47
N LEU A 107 1.66 8.32 3.13
CA LEU A 107 1.76 6.92 3.54
C LEU A 107 2.95 6.21 2.87
N THR A 108 3.13 6.39 1.56
CA THR A 108 4.19 5.70 0.81
C THR A 108 5.57 6.33 0.98
N GLY A 109 5.67 7.64 1.24
CA GLY A 109 6.94 8.33 1.47
C GLY A 109 7.35 8.37 2.95
N ASN A 110 6.41 8.71 3.84
CA ASN A 110 6.74 9.15 5.20
C ASN A 110 6.32 8.14 6.29
N CYS A 111 5.51 7.13 5.98
CA CYS A 111 5.14 6.12 6.98
C CYS A 111 6.28 5.13 7.25
N ASN A 112 6.45 4.77 8.52
CA ASN A 112 7.33 3.68 8.95
C ASN A 112 6.45 2.62 9.62
N ILE A 113 6.46 1.40 9.10
CA ILE A 113 5.84 0.27 9.78
C ILE A 113 6.93 -0.46 10.55
N VAL A 114 6.76 -0.56 11.86
CA VAL A 114 7.72 -1.24 12.76
C VAL A 114 7.04 -2.46 13.38
N LEU A 115 7.64 -3.62 13.16
CA LEU A 115 7.31 -4.88 13.83
C LEU A 115 8.40 -5.17 14.86
N ASP A 116 8.02 -5.19 16.13
CA ASP A 116 8.93 -5.24 17.28
C ASP A 116 10.01 -4.15 17.23
N LYS A 117 11.22 -4.51 16.77
CA LYS A 117 12.37 -3.61 16.63
C LYS A 117 12.83 -3.42 15.18
N ASN A 118 12.20 -4.12 14.24
CA ASN A 118 12.58 -4.12 12.84
C ASN A 118 11.59 -3.26 12.05
N GLN A 119 12.12 -2.23 11.40
CA GLN A 119 11.35 -1.40 10.50
C GLN A 119 11.27 -2.08 9.13
N LEU A 120 10.10 -2.01 8.50
CA LEU A 120 9.98 -2.42 7.11
C LEU A 120 10.79 -1.45 6.21
N PRO A 121 11.49 -1.97 5.20
CA PRO A 121 12.02 -1.19 4.09
C PRO A 121 10.94 -0.29 3.49
N LYS A 122 11.34 0.88 3.00
CA LYS A 122 10.38 1.86 2.45
C LYS A 122 9.58 1.31 1.28
N SER A 123 10.24 0.64 0.35
CA SER A 123 9.55 -0.01 -0.77
C SER A 123 8.58 -1.10 -0.32
N MET A 124 8.95 -1.88 0.72
CA MET A 124 8.07 -2.88 1.32
C MET A 124 6.85 -2.23 2.01
N THR A 125 7.04 -1.07 2.65
CA THR A 125 5.95 -0.27 3.22
C THR A 125 4.97 0.18 2.14
N THR A 126 5.47 0.73 1.03
CA THR A 126 4.64 1.08 -0.14
C THR A 126 3.89 -0.13 -0.69
N GLY A 127 4.59 -1.25 -0.88
CA GLY A 127 3.95 -2.49 -1.34
C GLY A 127 2.88 -3.00 -0.38
N THR A 128 3.08 -2.83 0.94
CA THR A 128 2.10 -3.21 1.98
C THR A 128 0.80 -2.42 1.84
N PHE A 129 0.87 -1.10 1.67
CA PHE A 129 -0.35 -0.31 1.44
C PHE A 129 -1.04 -0.67 0.12
N LEU A 130 -0.26 -0.93 -0.93
CA LEU A 130 -0.82 -1.34 -2.22
C LEU A 130 -1.50 -2.72 -2.13
N LEU A 131 -0.96 -3.67 -1.35
CA LEU A 131 -1.62 -4.95 -1.08
C LEU A 131 -2.97 -4.77 -0.38
N LEU A 132 -3.06 -3.84 0.57
CA LEU A 132 -4.32 -3.51 1.24
C LEU A 132 -5.30 -2.83 0.30
N SER A 133 -4.83 -1.96 -0.59
CA SER A 133 -5.64 -1.30 -1.63
C SER A 133 -6.14 -2.31 -2.68
N ASP A 134 -5.32 -3.31 -3.02
CA ASP A 134 -5.68 -4.39 -3.95
C ASP A 134 -6.71 -5.36 -3.36
N LYS A 135 -6.70 -5.56 -2.04
CA LYS A 135 -7.68 -6.35 -1.25
C LYS A 135 -8.83 -5.49 -0.73
N PRO A 136 -9.31 -4.53 -1.53
CA PRO A 136 -9.90 -3.23 -1.15
C PRO A 136 -10.19 -3.09 0.35
N LYS A 137 -9.16 -3.11 1.20
CA LYS A 137 -9.26 -2.85 2.65
C LYS A 137 -9.08 -1.37 2.95
N ILE A 138 -8.36 -0.69 2.06
CA ILE A 138 -8.14 0.75 2.07
C ILE A 138 -8.35 1.31 0.67
N GLY A 139 -8.45 2.64 0.59
CA GLY A 139 -8.32 3.36 -0.67
C GLY A 139 -7.97 4.83 -0.47
N TRP A 140 -7.65 5.50 -1.57
CA TRP A 140 -7.04 6.84 -1.53
C TRP A 140 -8.07 7.98 -1.57
N LEU A 141 -9.07 7.85 -2.43
CA LEU A 141 -10.19 8.78 -2.55
C LEU A 141 -11.14 8.63 -1.34
N GLN A 142 -11.84 9.69 -0.92
CA GLN A 142 -12.88 9.60 0.13
C GLN A 142 -13.95 8.53 -0.15
N ASN A 143 -14.41 8.40 -1.39
CA ASN A 143 -15.50 7.50 -1.81
C ASN A 143 -15.02 6.11 -2.27
N TRP A 144 -13.74 5.77 -2.05
CA TRP A 144 -13.12 4.53 -2.55
C TRP A 144 -13.94 3.27 -2.24
N GLU A 145 -14.54 3.19 -1.05
CA GLU A 145 -15.28 2.01 -0.61
C GLU A 145 -16.48 1.74 -1.53
N SER A 146 -17.24 2.77 -1.91
CA SER A 146 -18.37 2.62 -2.84
C SER A 146 -17.97 2.27 -4.28
N VAL A 147 -16.70 2.48 -4.64
CA VAL A 147 -16.19 2.24 -6.00
C VAL A 147 -15.53 0.86 -6.12
N TYR A 148 -14.92 0.38 -5.03
CA TYR A 148 -14.00 -0.77 -5.06
C TYR A 148 -14.37 -1.93 -4.13
N LYS A 149 -15.32 -1.78 -3.19
CA LYS A 149 -15.87 -2.88 -2.39
C LYS A 149 -17.28 -3.23 -2.82
#